data_AF-A0A6I9NI97-F1
#
_entry.id   AF-A0A6I9NI97-F1
#
_cell.length_a   1.000
_cell.length_b   1.000
_cell.length_c   1.000
_cell.angle_alpha   90.00
_cell.angle_beta   90.00
_cell.angle_gamma   90.00
#
_symmetry.space_group_name_H-M   'P 1'
#
loop_
_entity.id
_entity.type
_entity.pdbx_description
1 polymer ?
#
loop_
_entity_poly.entity_id
_entity_poly.type
_entity_poly.pdbx_seq_one_letter_code
_entity_poly.pdbx_strand_id
1 'polypeptide(L)'
;MSVDMNSQASDSNEEDFGENFEDEGDDDDDGGDDDDQADIEDYYIGVSNDVEQQGADSFDPEEYLFTCLTYKESQRVLLEEVNTVAAALKVVPAVAKLVLVHLHWHLTQILDRYKSNSSLLMSDALVQPSSTSRTLTGPS
;
A
#
# COMPACT_ATOMS: atom_id res chain seq x y z
N MET A 1 16.08 15.95 -6.61
CA MET A 1 17.13 15.13 -5.97
C MET A 1 16.60 13.72 -5.95
N SER A 2 17.16 12.82 -6.76
CA SER A 2 16.71 11.43 -6.86
C SER A 2 17.63 10.61 -5.97
N VAL A 3 17.06 9.91 -4.99
CA VAL A 3 17.81 9.03 -4.09
C VAL A 3 17.70 7.60 -4.65
N ASP A 4 18.81 7.09 -5.18
CA ASP A 4 18.92 5.71 -5.62
C ASP A 4 19.08 4.80 -4.38
N MET A 5 18.02 4.04 -4.07
CA MET A 5 18.04 3.04 -3.00
C MET A 5 18.74 1.77 -3.51
N ASN A 6 20.05 1.67 -3.28
CA ASN A 6 20.80 0.44 -3.47
C ASN A 6 20.61 -0.47 -2.25
N SER A 7 19.70 -1.43 -2.32
CA SER A 7 19.50 -2.43 -1.28
C SER A 7 20.73 -3.34 -1.18
N GLN A 8 21.60 -3.08 -0.20
CA GLN A 8 22.64 -4.02 0.19
C GLN A 8 21.99 -5.22 0.88
N ALA A 9 22.10 -6.40 0.28
CA ALA A 9 21.93 -7.66 0.99
C ALA A 9 23.01 -7.72 2.08
N SER A 10 22.61 -7.57 3.35
CA SER A 10 23.50 -7.82 4.46
C SER A 10 23.40 -9.30 4.82
N ASP A 11 24.46 -10.01 4.42
CA ASP A 11 24.79 -11.34 4.90
C ASP A 11 25.28 -11.24 6.35
N SER A 12 25.06 -12.35 7.02
CA SER A 12 25.13 -12.71 8.43
C SER A 12 26.43 -12.32 9.16
N ASN A 13 26.32 -12.03 10.47
CA ASN A 13 27.29 -12.52 11.43
C ASN A 13 26.63 -12.72 12.80
N GLU A 14 26.29 -13.97 13.11
CA GLU A 14 25.98 -14.44 14.45
C GLU A 14 27.31 -14.60 15.21
N GLU A 15 27.73 -13.57 15.95
CA GLU A 15 28.84 -13.69 16.91
C GLU A 15 28.31 -13.42 18.32
N ASP A 16 27.94 -14.53 18.96
CA ASP A 16 28.27 -14.92 20.33
C ASP A 16 29.11 -13.88 21.11
N PHE A 17 28.45 -12.95 21.80
CA PHE A 17 29.09 -12.20 22.88
C PHE A 17 28.92 -12.98 24.17
N GLY A 18 29.98 -13.74 24.46
CA GLY A 18 30.15 -14.54 25.65
C GLY A 18 29.79 -13.80 26.93
N GLU A 19 28.88 -14.43 27.65
CA GLU A 19 28.70 -14.38 29.10
C GLU A 19 30.07 -14.57 29.79
N ASN A 20 30.70 -13.49 30.28
CA ASN A 20 31.49 -13.43 31.52
C ASN A 20 32.13 -12.04 31.73
N PHE A 21 31.61 -11.27 32.69
CA PHE A 21 32.42 -10.40 33.56
C PHE A 21 31.82 -10.48 34.97
N GLU A 22 32.27 -11.49 35.70
CA GLU A 22 32.17 -11.59 37.15
C GLU A 22 33.01 -10.49 37.84
N ASP A 23 32.51 -10.03 39.00
CA ASP A 23 33.30 -9.62 40.20
C ASP A 23 34.08 -8.29 40.12
N GLU A 24 34.19 -7.39 41.10
CA GLU A 24 33.61 -7.11 42.42
C GLU A 24 34.17 -5.70 42.75
N GLY A 25 33.47 -4.86 43.53
CA GLY A 25 34.00 -3.54 43.86
C GLY A 25 33.05 -2.65 44.67
N ASP A 26 32.84 -3.07 45.91
CA ASP A 26 32.40 -2.29 47.07
C ASP A 26 33.15 -0.94 47.20
N ASP A 27 32.43 0.16 47.38
CA ASP A 27 32.91 1.30 48.17
C ASP A 27 31.71 2.17 48.61
N ASP A 28 31.51 2.16 49.92
CA ASP A 28 30.58 2.97 50.71
C ASP A 28 30.69 4.47 50.40
N ASP A 29 29.60 5.10 49.96
CA ASP A 29 29.39 6.55 50.12
C ASP A 29 28.13 6.78 50.97
N ASP A 30 28.37 6.77 52.28
CA ASP A 30 27.50 7.28 53.35
C ASP A 30 27.35 8.80 53.19
N GLY A 31 26.37 9.20 52.37
CA GLY A 31 25.98 10.58 52.10
C GLY A 31 24.51 10.82 52.41
N GLY A 32 24.06 10.41 53.60
CA GLY A 32 22.70 10.65 54.08
C GLY A 32 22.39 12.13 54.27
N ASP A 33 21.69 12.73 53.31
CA ASP A 33 20.77 13.85 53.54
C ASP A 33 19.35 13.29 53.54
N ASP A 34 19.01 12.63 54.64
CA ASP A 34 17.82 11.79 54.84
C ASP A 34 16.55 12.61 55.17
N ASP A 35 16.52 13.91 54.82
CA ASP A 35 15.39 14.82 55.08
C ASP A 35 14.64 15.27 53.81
N ASP A 36 15.19 15.03 52.61
CA ASP A 36 14.54 15.34 51.31
C ASP A 36 14.14 14.08 50.52
N GLN A 37 14.35 12.88 51.05
CA GLN A 37 13.96 11.62 50.41
C GLN A 37 12.49 11.24 50.68
N ALA A 38 11.80 11.97 51.57
CA ALA A 38 10.41 11.71 51.94
C ALA A 38 9.38 12.10 50.86
N ASP A 39 9.78 12.86 49.83
CA ASP A 39 8.86 13.37 48.80
C ASP A 39 8.88 12.52 47.51
N ILE A 40 9.84 11.59 47.36
CA ILE A 40 9.92 10.68 46.20
C ILE A 40 8.93 9.52 46.34
N GLU A 41 8.73 9.02 47.56
CA GLU A 41 7.87 7.87 47.86
C GLU A 41 6.39 8.21 47.59
N ASP A 42 6.00 9.45 47.90
CA ASP A 42 4.62 9.95 47.74
C ASP A 42 4.33 10.46 46.32
N TYR A 43 5.35 10.68 45.49
CA TYR A 43 5.23 11.24 44.13
C TYR A 43 4.36 10.38 43.19
N TYR A 44 4.30 9.06 43.43
CA TYR A 44 3.49 8.11 42.66
C TYR A 44 2.21 7.65 43.39
N ILE A 45 1.89 8.20 44.55
CA ILE A 45 0.67 7.87 45.27
C ILE A 45 -0.54 8.56 44.60
N GLY A 46 -1.53 7.77 44.20
CA GLY A 46 -2.79 8.28 43.63
C GLY A 46 -2.77 8.59 42.13
N VAL A 47 -1.61 8.51 41.46
CA VAL A 47 -1.48 8.74 40.01
C VAL A 47 -1.95 7.54 39.16
N SER A 48 -2.26 6.39 39.79
CA SER A 48 -2.68 5.17 39.09
C SER A 48 -3.95 5.31 38.24
N ASN A 49 -4.70 6.41 38.43
CA ASN A 49 -5.92 6.76 37.68
C ASN A 49 -5.81 8.12 36.96
N ASP A 50 -4.63 8.74 36.90
CA ASP A 50 -4.46 10.07 36.29
C ASP A 50 -4.55 10.02 34.74
N VAL A 51 -4.39 8.83 34.17
CA VAL A 51 -4.61 8.58 32.74
C VAL A 51 -5.93 7.83 32.58
N GLU A 52 -6.85 8.39 31.79
CA GLU A 52 -8.06 7.68 31.38
C GLU A 52 -7.66 6.36 30.71
N GLN A 53 -8.00 5.23 31.35
CA GLN A 53 -7.78 3.91 30.79
C GLN A 53 -8.67 3.76 29.56
N GLN A 54 -8.13 4.11 28.40
CA GLN A 54 -8.72 3.80 27.13
C GLN A 54 -8.84 2.27 27.03
N GLY A 55 -10.07 1.77 26.93
CA GLY A 55 -10.31 0.35 26.74
C GLY A 55 -9.63 -0.15 25.48
N ALA A 56 -9.34 -1.44 25.38
CA ALA A 56 -8.73 -2.02 24.18
C ALA A 56 -9.52 -1.77 22.87
N ASP A 57 -10.79 -1.39 22.98
CA ASP A 57 -11.68 -1.02 21.88
C ASP A 57 -11.82 0.51 21.69
N SER A 58 -10.98 1.33 22.32
CA SER A 58 -10.96 2.77 22.09
C SER A 58 -10.55 3.04 20.64
N PHE A 59 -11.32 3.85 19.93
CA PHE A 59 -11.03 4.27 18.56
C PHE A 59 -9.62 4.89 18.47
N ASP A 60 -8.70 4.20 17.81
CA ASP A 60 -7.36 4.70 17.52
C ASP A 60 -7.37 5.38 16.14
N PRO A 61 -7.22 6.71 16.06
CA PRO A 61 -7.19 7.43 14.79
C PRO A 61 -5.99 7.06 13.89
N GLU A 62 -4.99 6.35 14.43
CA GLU A 62 -3.85 5.83 13.69
C GLU A 62 -4.07 4.39 13.19
N GLU A 63 -5.12 3.70 13.65
CA GLU A 63 -5.44 2.34 13.20
C GLU A 63 -6.06 2.37 11.79
N TYR A 64 -5.27 1.95 10.80
CA TYR A 64 -5.73 1.79 9.43
C TYR A 64 -6.07 0.33 9.12
N LEU A 65 -7.36 0.00 9.04
CA LEU A 65 -7.80 -1.31 8.57
C LEU A 65 -7.83 -1.35 7.04
N PHE A 66 -6.90 -2.11 6.45
CA PHE A 66 -6.92 -2.42 5.02
C PHE A 66 -6.64 -3.90 4.79
N THR A 67 -7.24 -4.44 3.74
CA THR A 67 -6.97 -5.80 3.27
C THR A 67 -6.27 -5.71 1.93
N CYS A 68 -5.02 -6.16 1.87
CA CYS A 68 -4.30 -6.28 0.61
C CYS A 68 -4.89 -7.42 -0.23
N LEU A 69 -5.07 -7.16 -1.52
CA LEU A 69 -5.40 -8.19 -2.48
C LEU A 69 -4.14 -8.96 -2.88
N THR A 70 -4.27 -10.27 -3.02
CA THR A 70 -3.24 -11.09 -3.68
C THR A 70 -3.18 -10.75 -5.17
N TYR A 71 -2.05 -11.07 -5.81
CA TYR A 71 -1.88 -10.92 -7.26
C TYR A 71 -3.03 -11.53 -8.07
N LYS A 72 -3.49 -12.74 -7.67
CA LYS A 72 -4.58 -13.43 -8.35
C LYS A 72 -5.91 -12.71 -8.21
N GLU A 73 -6.19 -12.15 -7.03
CA GLU A 73 -7.41 -11.38 -6.79
C GLU A 73 -7.39 -10.06 -7.56
N SER A 74 -6.27 -9.33 -7.54
CA SER A 74 -6.10 -8.12 -8.33
C SER A 74 -6.25 -8.39 -9.81
N GLN A 75 -5.63 -9.45 -10.33
CA GLN A 75 -5.75 -9.86 -11.72
C GLN A 75 -7.20 -10.18 -12.10
N ARG A 76 -7.93 -10.90 -11.22
CA ARG A 76 -9.34 -11.23 -11.44
C ARG A 76 -10.20 -9.98 -11.51
N VAL A 77 -10.05 -9.06 -10.55
CA VAL A 77 -10.80 -7.79 -10.50
C VAL A 77 -10.54 -6.98 -11.78
N LEU A 78 -9.28 -6.81 -12.17
CA LEU A 78 -8.94 -6.07 -13.38
C LEU A 78 -9.51 -6.71 -14.65
N LEU A 79 -9.52 -8.05 -14.72
CA LEU A 79 -10.10 -8.76 -15.86
C LEU A 79 -11.62 -8.61 -15.92
N GLU A 80 -12.30 -8.65 -14.77
CA GLU A 80 -13.74 -8.45 -14.66
C GLU A 80 -14.16 -7.04 -15.12
N GLU A 81 -13.42 -6.01 -14.72
CA GLU A 81 -13.63 -4.64 -15.16
C GLU A 81 -13.44 -4.49 -16.69
N VAL A 82 -12.34 -5.05 -17.22
CA VAL A 82 -12.09 -5.06 -18.67
C VAL A 82 -13.23 -5.77 -19.42
N ASN A 83 -13.70 -6.91 -18.93
CA ASN A 83 -14.79 -7.66 -19.56
C ASN A 83 -16.12 -6.90 -19.50
N THR A 84 -16.40 -6.21 -18.39
CA THR A 84 -17.60 -5.38 -18.22
C THR A 84 -17.62 -4.25 -19.26
N VAL A 85 -16.49 -3.54 -19.41
CA VAL A 85 -16.36 -2.49 -20.43
C VAL A 85 -16.40 -3.07 -21.84
N ALA A 86 -15.76 -4.21 -22.08
CA ALA A 86 -15.79 -4.89 -23.38
C ALA A 86 -17.23 -5.23 -23.82
N ALA A 87 -18.04 -5.77 -22.90
CA ALA A 87 -19.44 -6.05 -23.14
C ALA A 87 -20.26 -4.78 -23.40
N ALA A 88 -20.05 -3.72 -22.60
CA ALA A 88 -20.76 -2.45 -22.75
C ALA A 88 -20.46 -1.74 -24.09
N LEU A 89 -19.19 -1.76 -24.50
CA LEU A 89 -18.73 -1.15 -25.76
C LEU A 89 -18.91 -2.08 -26.97
N LYS A 90 -19.26 -3.35 -26.76
CA LYS A 90 -19.36 -4.41 -27.79
C LYS A 90 -18.05 -4.60 -28.57
N VAL A 91 -16.93 -4.59 -27.85
CA VAL A 91 -15.57 -4.78 -28.40
C VAL A 91 -14.89 -5.98 -27.77
N VAL A 92 -13.77 -6.41 -28.33
CA VAL A 92 -12.94 -7.46 -27.72
C VAL A 92 -12.23 -6.92 -26.45
N PRO A 93 -11.97 -7.77 -25.43
CA PRO A 93 -11.32 -7.34 -24.19
C PRO A 93 -10.00 -6.57 -24.38
N ALA A 94 -9.21 -6.94 -25.39
CA ALA A 94 -7.97 -6.24 -25.73
C ALA A 94 -8.22 -4.76 -26.09
N VAL A 95 -9.29 -4.47 -26.82
CA VAL A 95 -9.68 -3.11 -27.20
C VAL A 95 -10.22 -2.34 -25.99
N ALA A 96 -11.08 -2.97 -25.18
CA ALA A 96 -11.58 -2.36 -23.96
C ALA A 96 -10.44 -1.99 -23.00
N LYS A 97 -9.40 -2.83 -22.91
CA LYS A 97 -8.20 -2.55 -22.12
C LYS A 97 -7.48 -1.29 -22.62
N LEU A 98 -7.34 -1.09 -23.93
CA LEU A 98 -6.73 0.13 -24.49
C LEU A 98 -7.54 1.38 -24.13
N VAL A 99 -8.87 1.30 -24.26
CA VAL A 99 -9.78 2.41 -23.91
C VAL A 99 -9.68 2.74 -22.42
N LEU A 100 -9.68 1.72 -21.55
CA LEU A 100 -9.53 1.87 -20.10
C LEU A 100 -8.20 2.53 -19.74
N VAL A 101 -7.10 2.12 -20.36
CA VAL A 101 -5.76 2.72 -20.13
C VAL A 101 -5.72 4.17 -20.62
N HIS A 102 -6.28 4.46 -21.80
CA HIS A 102 -6.31 5.82 -22.37
C HIS A 102 -7.11 6.80 -21.52
N LEU A 103 -8.19 6.31 -20.88
CA LEU A 103 -9.09 7.12 -20.06
C LEU A 103 -8.88 6.91 -18.56
N HIS A 104 -7.68 6.46 -18.17
CA HIS A 104 -7.25 6.33 -16.78
C HIS A 104 -8.27 5.60 -15.88
N TRP A 105 -8.91 4.55 -16.41
CA TRP A 105 -9.91 3.73 -15.70
C TRP A 105 -11.16 4.50 -15.22
N HIS A 106 -11.52 5.62 -15.86
CA HIS A 106 -12.76 6.34 -15.57
C HIS A 106 -13.99 5.74 -16.30
N LEU A 107 -14.57 4.66 -15.74
CA LEU A 107 -15.67 3.91 -16.36
C LEU A 107 -16.90 4.75 -16.71
N THR A 108 -17.35 5.59 -15.79
CA THR A 108 -18.54 6.45 -16.01
C THR A 108 -18.35 7.37 -17.21
N GLN A 109 -17.17 8.00 -17.31
CA GLN A 109 -16.82 8.86 -18.43
C GLN A 109 -16.74 8.08 -19.76
N ILE A 110 -16.18 6.86 -19.75
CA ILE A 110 -16.11 5.99 -20.93
C ILE A 110 -17.52 5.69 -21.44
N LEU A 111 -18.43 5.27 -20.55
CA LEU A 111 -19.79 4.90 -20.91
C LEU A 111 -20.61 6.09 -21.40
N ASP A 112 -20.47 7.26 -20.77
CA ASP A 112 -21.18 8.47 -21.19
C ASP A 112 -20.68 8.96 -22.55
N ARG A 113 -19.36 9.00 -22.77
CA ARG A 113 -18.80 9.36 -24.08
C ARG A 113 -19.16 8.36 -25.16
N TYR A 114 -19.23 7.06 -24.85
CA TYR A 114 -19.65 6.06 -25.81
C TYR A 114 -21.11 6.26 -26.26
N LYS A 115 -22.00 6.60 -25.33
CA LYS A 115 -23.40 6.94 -25.64
C LYS A 115 -23.52 8.23 -26.46
N SER A 116 -22.71 9.24 -26.17
CA SER A 116 -22.74 10.51 -26.90
C SER A 116 -22.13 10.40 -28.29
N ASN A 117 -20.95 9.78 -28.42
CA ASN A 117 -20.26 9.62 -29.69
C ASN A 117 -19.23 8.47 -29.63
N SER A 118 -19.70 7.27 -29.98
CA SER A 118 -18.88 6.05 -29.98
C SER A 118 -17.68 6.15 -30.93
N SER A 119 -17.85 6.77 -32.10
CA SER A 119 -16.80 6.85 -33.12
C SER A 119 -15.63 7.72 -32.66
N LEU A 120 -15.93 8.86 -32.05
CA LEU A 120 -14.92 9.77 -31.50
C LEU A 120 -14.15 9.10 -30.35
N LEU A 121 -14.84 8.38 -29.46
CA LEU A 121 -14.21 7.63 -28.37
C LEU A 121 -13.21 6.59 -28.89
N MET A 122 -13.59 5.81 -29.92
CA MET A 122 -12.70 4.78 -30.49
C MET A 122 -11.48 5.40 -31.18
N SER A 123 -11.67 6.52 -31.89
CA SER A 123 -10.54 7.23 -32.52
C SER A 123 -9.59 7.86 -31.50
N ASP A 124 -10.13 8.40 -30.40
CA ASP A 124 -9.36 9.03 -29.33
C ASP A 124 -8.50 7.98 -28.59
N ALA A 125 -9.07 6.80 -28.33
CA ALA A 125 -8.36 5.66 -27.74
C ALA A 125 -7.35 4.99 -28.69
N LEU A 126 -7.09 5.57 -29.87
CA LEU A 126 -6.20 5.07 -30.92
C LEU A 126 -6.56 3.65 -31.39
N VAL A 127 -7.82 3.25 -31.21
CA VAL A 127 -8.33 1.94 -31.64
C VAL A 127 -8.86 2.10 -33.06
N GLN A 128 -8.00 1.91 -34.05
CA GLN A 128 -8.44 1.76 -35.43
C GLN A 128 -8.92 0.32 -35.66
N PRO A 129 -10.16 0.10 -36.14
CA PRO A 129 -10.56 -1.23 -36.58
C PRO A 129 -9.66 -1.62 -37.74
N SER A 130 -8.81 -2.62 -37.54
CA SER A 130 -7.90 -3.10 -38.56
C SER A 130 -8.71 -3.63 -39.75
N SER A 131 -8.85 -2.80 -40.77
CA SER A 131 -9.34 -3.21 -42.09
C SER A 131 -8.21 -3.95 -42.80
N THR A 132 -7.79 -5.09 -42.27
CA THR A 132 -6.86 -5.97 -42.98
C THR A 132 -7.66 -6.91 -43.88
N SER A 133 -8.32 -6.36 -44.90
CA SER A 133 -8.53 -7.09 -46.15
C SER A 133 -7.35 -6.77 -47.05
N ARG A 134 -6.22 -7.42 -46.81
CA ARG A 134 -5.17 -7.51 -47.83
C ARG A 134 -5.57 -8.65 -48.76
N THR A 135 -6.54 -8.38 -49.64
CA THR A 135 -6.82 -9.25 -50.77
C THR A 135 -5.62 -9.16 -51.70
N LEU A 136 -4.66 -10.07 -51.52
CA LEU A 136 -3.60 -10.33 -52.50
C LEU A 136 -4.25 -11.02 -53.70
N THR A 137 -4.86 -10.24 -54.59
CA THR A 137 -5.13 -10.68 -55.96
C THR A 137 -3.83 -10.55 -56.74
N GLY A 138 -3.11 -11.67 -56.91
CA GLY A 138 -2.01 -11.74 -57.87
C GLY A 138 -2.57 -11.77 -59.31
N PRO A 139 -2.00 -11.00 -60.26
CA PRO A 139 -2.36 -11.11 -61.67
C PRO A 139 -1.77 -12.37 -62.30
N SER A 140 -2.46 -12.85 -63.34
CA SER A 140 -2.25 -14.06 -64.15
C SER A 140 -0.84 -14.32 -64.66
#